data_AF-A0A1V3NRU1-F1
#
_entry.id   AF-A0A1V3NRU1-F1
#
_cell.length_a   1.000
_cell.length_b   1.000
_cell.length_c   1.000
_cell.angle_alpha   90.00
_cell.angle_beta   90.00
_cell.angle_gamma   90.00
#
_symmetry.space_group_name_H-M   'P 1'
#
loop_
_entity.id
_entity.type
_entity.pdbx_description
1 polymer ?
#
loop_
_entity_poly.entity_id
_entity_poly.type
_entity_poly.pdbx_seq_one_letter_code
_entity_poly.pdbx_strand_id
1 'polypeptide(L)'
;MDLMEWALVAGAAGVLLGYLLVVRAGFRREFLWGIINLVPVVSLAFVLLYWREARFGFALSILGLLVVAGALYGGADARVEREMARLGHPVEIPMPVQRPWDVQVPNEELVRRMEEELGEPLTMVEEHPYTPAQIRPLPPAGSIRPQERAAPVEREWREAVREELPQLVGERMRLVIAAGGAEREGTLAGVTRLGVFLQQVTRQGTVSFEYRLRDVESMHVWDVKGAAPRIPEPDTDTEIVAPDPTDSDASPPAGEE
;
A
#
# COMPACT_ATOMS: atom_id res chain seq x y z
N MET A 1 -14.75 21.47 13.43
CA MET A 1 -14.34 20.20 14.07
C MET A 1 -14.22 19.16 12.99
N ASP A 2 -13.03 18.61 12.83
CA ASP A 2 -12.75 17.59 11.81
C ASP A 2 -13.35 16.24 12.20
N LEU A 3 -13.56 15.31 11.27
CA LEU A 3 -14.15 13.99 11.58
C LEU A 3 -13.32 13.23 12.63
N MET A 4 -11.99 13.32 12.53
CA MET A 4 -11.06 12.72 13.48
C MET A 4 -11.15 13.34 14.87
N GLU A 5 -11.45 14.64 14.95
CA GLU A 5 -11.62 15.35 16.21
C GLU A 5 -12.88 14.89 16.94
N TRP A 6 -13.98 14.75 16.21
CA TRP A 6 -15.19 14.13 16.73
C TRP A 6 -14.97 12.70 17.17
N ALA A 7 -14.20 11.91 16.42
CA ALA A 7 -13.87 10.54 16.79
C ALA A 7 -13.07 10.47 18.09
N LEU A 8 -12.06 11.34 18.25
CA LEU A 8 -11.22 11.37 19.45
C LEU A 8 -12.02 11.81 20.68
N VAL A 9 -12.85 12.86 20.55
CA VAL A 9 -13.74 13.32 21.63
C VAL A 9 -14.78 12.26 21.99
N ALA A 10 -15.43 11.64 21.00
CA ALA A 10 -16.41 10.59 21.23
C ALA A 10 -15.77 9.34 21.87
N GLY A 11 -14.57 8.97 21.42
CA GLY A 11 -13.80 7.87 21.99
C GLY A 11 -13.42 8.15 23.45
N ALA A 12 -12.86 9.33 23.74
CA ALA A 12 -12.50 9.73 25.10
C ALA A 12 -13.72 9.82 26.03
N ALA A 13 -14.83 10.38 25.54
CA ALA A 13 -16.10 10.40 26.26
C ALA A 13 -16.62 8.97 26.53
N GLY A 14 -16.48 8.06 25.56
CA GLY A 14 -16.82 6.65 25.71
C GLY A 14 -15.99 5.95 26.78
N VAL A 15 -14.67 6.18 26.81
CA VAL A 15 -13.77 5.67 27.87
C VAL A 15 -14.21 6.19 29.23
N LEU A 16 -14.42 7.50 29.36
CA LEU A 16 -14.81 8.14 30.62
C LEU A 16 -16.17 7.64 31.11
N LEU A 17 -17.16 7.53 30.22
CA LEU A 17 -18.49 7.03 30.54
C LEU A 17 -18.45 5.55 30.94
N GLY A 18 -17.68 4.74 30.22
CA GLY A 18 -17.45 3.33 30.57
C GLY A 18 -16.85 3.19 31.95
N TYR A 19 -15.83 4.00 32.26
CA TYR A 19 -15.19 4.02 33.58
C TYR A 19 -16.16 4.46 34.70
N LEU A 20 -16.93 5.52 34.49
CA LEU A 20 -17.95 5.98 35.45
C LEU A 20 -19.00 4.91 35.73
N LEU A 21 -19.39 4.13 34.72
CA LEU A 21 -20.33 3.00 34.90
C LEU A 21 -19.72 1.88 35.76
N VAL A 22 -18.42 1.60 35.61
CA VAL A 22 -17.71 0.65 36.48
C VAL A 22 -17.65 1.16 37.93
N VAL A 23 -17.33 2.44 38.13
CA VAL A 23 -17.31 3.06 39.47
C VAL A 23 -18.70 3.03 40.11
N ARG A 24 -19.75 3.38 39.34
CA ARG A 24 -21.15 3.29 39.78
C ARG A 24 -21.53 1.87 40.18
N ALA A 25 -21.08 0.86 39.43
CA ALA A 25 -21.31 -0.55 39.78
C ALA A 25 -20.63 -0.92 41.11
N GLY A 26 -19.43 -0.38 41.37
CA GLY A 26 -18.75 -0.50 42.66
C GLY A 26 -19.58 0.04 43.82
N PHE A 27 -20.06 1.30 43.71
CA PHE A 27 -20.90 1.92 44.73
C PHE A 27 -22.23 1.19 44.95
N ARG A 28 -22.81 0.57 43.92
CA ARG A 28 -24.04 -0.23 44.06
C ARG A 28 -23.84 -1.49 44.91
N ARG A 29 -22.61 -1.99 44.99
CA ARG A 29 -22.29 -3.17 45.78
C ARG A 29 -21.95 -2.77 47.20
N GLU A 30 -20.90 -1.98 47.39
CA GLU A 30 -20.51 -1.44 48.69
C GLU A 30 -19.86 -0.07 48.50
N PHE A 31 -20.06 0.83 49.47
CA PHE A 31 -19.50 2.18 49.41
C PHE A 31 -17.96 2.16 49.34
N LEU A 32 -17.31 1.25 50.07
CA LEU A 32 -15.86 1.10 50.08
C LEU A 32 -15.32 0.73 48.69
N TRP A 33 -15.98 -0.20 47.99
CA TRP A 33 -15.62 -0.60 46.63
C TRP A 33 -15.75 0.55 45.64
N GLY A 34 -16.76 1.42 45.81
CA GLY A 34 -16.90 2.64 45.02
C GLY A 34 -15.69 3.56 45.15
N ILE A 35 -15.23 3.83 46.37
CA ILE A 35 -14.04 4.67 46.63
C ILE A 35 -12.78 4.01 46.08
N ILE A 36 -12.59 2.73 46.36
CA ILE A 36 -11.42 1.97 45.90
C ILE A 36 -11.33 1.95 44.37
N ASN A 37 -12.47 1.86 43.68
CA ASN A 37 -12.52 1.88 42.22
C ASN A 37 -12.19 3.24 41.57
N LEU A 38 -12.06 4.33 42.32
CA LEU A 38 -11.52 5.59 41.77
C LEU A 38 -10.05 5.46 41.33
N VAL A 39 -9.35 4.42 41.80
CA VAL A 39 -8.00 4.13 41.34
C VAL A 39 -8.10 3.20 40.12
N PRO A 40 -7.64 3.61 38.92
CA PRO A 40 -7.81 2.84 37.69
C PRO A 40 -7.27 1.40 37.77
N VAL A 41 -6.12 1.22 38.42
CA VAL A 41 -5.48 -0.09 38.60
C VAL A 41 -6.38 -1.04 39.40
N VAL A 42 -7.02 -0.53 40.46
CA VAL A 42 -7.89 -1.37 41.31
C VAL A 42 -9.24 -1.61 40.64
N SER A 43 -9.71 -0.68 39.81
CA SER A 43 -10.91 -0.88 39.01
C SER A 43 -10.81 -2.11 38.09
N LEU A 44 -9.61 -2.41 37.59
CA LEU A 44 -9.38 -3.61 36.77
C LEU A 44 -9.55 -4.89 37.60
N ALA A 45 -9.03 -4.91 38.83
CA ALA A 45 -9.23 -6.03 39.74
C ALA A 45 -10.73 -6.23 40.07
N PHE A 46 -11.47 -5.15 40.28
CA PHE A 46 -12.93 -5.20 40.49
C PHE A 46 -13.66 -5.77 39.28
N VAL A 47 -13.30 -5.36 38.06
CA VAL A 47 -13.91 -5.89 36.82
C VAL A 47 -13.71 -7.41 36.71
N LEU A 48 -12.52 -7.90 37.08
CA LEU A 48 -12.22 -9.35 37.06
C LEU A 48 -13.04 -10.13 38.10
N LEU A 49 -13.20 -9.59 39.31
CA LEU A 49 -13.96 -10.23 40.39
C LEU A 49 -15.48 -10.15 40.18
N TYR A 50 -15.98 -9.04 39.63
CA TYR A 50 -17.40 -8.72 39.49
C TYR A 50 -17.78 -8.46 38.03
N TRP A 51 -17.32 -9.36 37.15
CA TRP A 51 -17.49 -9.25 35.70
C TRP A 51 -18.94 -9.00 35.28
N ARG A 52 -19.91 -9.70 35.88
CA ARG A 52 -21.31 -9.63 35.47
C ARG A 52 -21.91 -8.23 35.66
N GLU A 53 -21.54 -7.56 36.76
CA GLU A 53 -22.01 -6.21 37.08
C GLU A 53 -21.21 -5.13 36.32
N ALA A 54 -19.92 -5.36 36.05
CA ALA A 54 -19.04 -4.38 35.43
C ALA A 54 -18.92 -4.49 33.89
N ARG A 55 -19.37 -5.60 33.27
CA ARG A 55 -19.15 -5.92 31.84
C ARG A 55 -19.52 -4.80 30.88
N PHE A 56 -20.62 -4.09 31.13
CA PHE A 56 -21.10 -3.07 30.20
C PHE A 56 -20.23 -1.81 30.24
N GLY A 57 -19.89 -1.34 31.44
CA GLY A 57 -18.97 -0.20 31.61
C GLY A 57 -17.59 -0.53 31.05
N PHE A 58 -17.10 -1.74 31.32
CA PHE A 58 -15.80 -2.19 30.80
C PHE A 58 -15.80 -2.33 29.27
N ALA A 59 -16.80 -2.98 28.67
CA ALA A 59 -16.89 -3.12 27.22
C ALA A 59 -16.99 -1.75 26.52
N LEU A 60 -17.76 -0.81 27.08
CA LEU A 60 -17.85 0.55 26.57
C LEU A 60 -16.49 1.27 26.66
N SER A 61 -15.73 1.06 27.74
CA SER A 61 -14.39 1.63 27.88
C SER A 61 -13.39 1.06 26.87
N ILE A 62 -13.43 -0.25 26.58
CA ILE A 62 -12.62 -0.88 25.53
C ILE A 62 -13.00 -0.32 24.16
N LEU A 63 -14.29 -0.22 23.86
CA LEU A 63 -14.76 0.32 22.59
C LEU A 63 -14.30 1.77 22.40
N GLY A 64 -14.45 2.61 23.42
CA GLY A 64 -13.92 3.98 23.42
C GLY A 64 -12.41 4.01 23.21
N LEU A 65 -11.67 3.12 23.87
CA LEU A 65 -10.21 3.02 23.72
C LEU A 65 -9.81 2.63 22.30
N LEU A 66 -10.52 1.70 21.67
CA LEU A 66 -10.29 1.31 20.28
C LEU A 66 -10.54 2.47 19.31
N VAL A 67 -11.59 3.27 19.56
CA VAL A 67 -11.88 4.47 18.76
C VAL A 67 -10.78 5.51 18.91
N VAL A 68 -10.32 5.76 20.15
CA VAL A 68 -9.19 6.68 20.41
C VAL A 68 -7.92 6.17 19.73
N ALA A 69 -7.60 4.88 19.85
CA ALA A 69 -6.43 4.29 19.22
C ALA A 69 -6.49 4.39 17.69
N GLY A 70 -7.66 4.12 17.09
CA GLY A 70 -7.87 4.29 15.65
C GLY A 70 -7.73 5.74 15.20
N ALA A 71 -8.25 6.70 15.97
CA ALA A 71 -8.11 8.13 15.68
C ALA A 71 -6.65 8.59 15.79
N LEU A 72 -5.93 8.15 16.82
CA LEU A 72 -4.50 8.44 16.99
C LEU A 72 -3.68 7.85 15.85
N TYR A 73 -3.94 6.58 15.47
CA TYR A 73 -3.26 5.94 14.34
C TYR A 73 -3.59 6.62 13.00
N GLY A 74 -4.81 7.17 12.87
CA GLY A 74 -5.29 7.87 11.69
C GLY A 74 -4.79 9.31 11.51
N GLY A 75 -3.93 9.85 12.40
CA GLY A 75 -3.34 11.19 12.24
C GLY A 75 -3.76 12.24 13.29
N ALA A 76 -4.48 11.85 14.34
CA ALA A 76 -4.85 12.79 15.41
C ALA A 76 -3.70 13.09 16.40
N ASP A 77 -2.61 12.34 16.36
CA ASP A 77 -1.39 12.50 17.18
C ASP A 77 -0.77 13.90 17.06
N ALA A 78 -0.56 14.40 15.85
CA ALA A 78 0.04 15.73 15.63
C ALA A 78 -0.80 16.88 16.21
N ARG A 79 -2.10 16.67 16.45
CA ARG A 79 -2.98 17.63 17.12
C ARG A 79 -2.82 17.55 18.65
N VAL A 80 -2.79 16.33 19.19
CA VAL A 80 -2.61 16.08 20.63
C VAL A 80 -1.25 16.60 21.09
N GLU A 81 -0.19 16.34 20.33
CA GLU A 81 1.15 16.86 20.61
C GLU A 81 1.17 18.39 20.61
N ARG A 82 0.53 19.04 19.62
CA ARG A 82 0.43 20.51 19.57
C ARG A 82 -0.30 21.10 20.77
N GLU A 83 -1.39 20.50 21.22
CA GLU A 83 -2.11 21.00 22.40
C GLU A 83 -1.38 20.70 23.71
N MET A 84 -0.76 19.53 23.85
CA MET A 84 0.06 19.23 25.03
C MET A 84 1.29 20.14 25.10
N ALA A 85 1.92 20.43 23.97
CA ALA A 85 3.00 21.41 23.87
C ALA A 85 2.54 22.82 24.28
N ARG A 86 1.34 23.24 23.91
CA ARG A 86 0.75 24.52 24.36
C ARG A 86 0.50 24.55 25.87
N LEU A 87 0.17 23.42 26.47
CA LEU A 87 0.02 23.27 27.92
C LEU A 87 1.37 23.15 28.66
N GLY A 88 2.50 23.24 27.95
CA GLY A 88 3.84 23.18 28.54
C GLY A 88 4.32 21.76 28.86
N HIS A 89 3.63 20.75 28.35
CA HIS A 89 3.98 19.34 28.52
C HIS A 89 4.33 18.75 27.15
N PRO A 90 5.59 18.88 26.69
CA PRO A 90 6.02 18.19 25.49
C PRO A 90 5.98 16.69 25.76
N VAL A 91 4.98 16.01 25.20
CA VAL A 91 4.86 14.56 25.26
C VAL A 91 5.28 14.05 23.89
N GLU A 92 6.44 13.42 23.82
CA GLU A 92 6.79 12.58 22.68
C GLU A 92 6.05 11.27 22.84
N ILE A 93 5.11 10.97 21.94
CA ILE A 93 4.44 9.67 21.93
C ILE A 93 5.25 8.79 20.97
N PRO A 94 6.13 7.90 21.47
CA PRO A 94 6.89 7.03 20.60
C PRO A 94 5.93 6.07 19.89
N MET A 95 5.61 6.38 18.63
CA MET A 95 4.82 5.46 17.81
C MET A 95 5.69 4.27 17.42
N PRO A 96 5.25 3.02 17.67
CA PRO A 96 6.04 1.83 17.36
C PRO A 96 6.20 1.61 15.85
N VAL A 97 5.37 2.26 15.03
CA VAL A 97 5.43 2.25 13.57
C VAL A 97 5.56 3.70 13.12
N GLN A 98 6.71 4.07 12.56
CA GLN A 98 6.89 5.36 11.91
C GLN A 98 6.05 5.39 10.63
N ARG A 99 5.31 6.48 10.42
CA ARG A 99 4.51 6.62 9.21
C ARG A 99 5.44 6.95 8.04
N PRO A 100 5.11 6.56 6.80
CA PRO A 100 5.96 6.82 5.64
C PRO A 100 6.29 8.30 5.39
N TRP A 101 5.45 9.22 5.90
CA TRP A 101 5.62 10.67 5.77
C TRP A 101 6.33 11.33 6.97
N ASP A 102 6.61 10.58 8.05
CA ASP A 102 7.36 11.07 9.22
C ASP A 102 8.86 10.72 9.12
N VAL A 103 9.29 10.14 8.00
CA VAL A 103 10.71 9.86 7.73
C VAL A 103 11.40 11.20 7.48
N GLN A 104 12.24 11.61 8.43
CA GLN A 104 13.07 12.80 8.32
C GLN A 104 13.92 12.70 7.04
N VAL A 105 13.58 13.53 6.05
CA VAL A 105 14.28 13.54 4.77
C VAL A 105 15.62 14.26 5.02
N PRO A 106 16.78 13.68 4.66
CA PRO A 106 18.10 14.22 5.03
C PRO A 106 18.41 15.67 4.60
N ASN A 107 17.54 16.27 3.81
CA ASN A 107 17.67 17.57 3.17
C ASN A 107 16.65 18.62 3.67
N GLU A 108 15.86 18.33 4.70
CA GLU A 108 14.83 19.26 5.21
C GLU A 108 15.41 20.61 5.68
N GLU A 109 16.52 20.61 6.41
CA GLU A 109 17.23 21.83 6.82
C GLU A 109 17.79 22.63 5.63
N LEU A 110 18.18 21.93 4.56
CA LEU A 110 18.73 22.53 3.36
C LEU A 110 17.63 23.20 2.53
N VAL A 111 16.45 22.57 2.44
CA VAL A 111 15.24 23.15 1.84
C VAL A 111 14.81 24.40 2.60
N ARG A 112 14.80 24.37 3.93
CA ARG A 112 14.41 25.53 4.74
C ARG A 112 15.33 26.73 4.55
N ARG A 113 16.65 26.52 4.44
CA ARG A 113 17.60 27.60 4.11
C ARG A 113 17.35 28.18 2.72
N MET A 114 17.01 27.34 1.74
CA MET A 114 16.68 27.82 0.39
C MET A 114 15.37 28.63 0.38
N GLU A 115 14.35 28.26 1.16
CA GLU A 115 13.11 29.05 1.30
C GLU A 115 13.36 30.41 1.97
N GLU A 116 14.18 30.43 3.03
CA GLU A 116 14.58 31.67 3.72
C GLU A 116 15.38 32.61 2.78
N GLU A 117 16.18 32.05 1.86
CA GLU A 117 16.97 32.81 0.89
C GLU A 117 16.15 33.30 -0.32
N LEU A 118 15.16 32.51 -0.79
CA LEU A 118 14.29 32.88 -1.89
C LEU A 118 13.16 33.84 -1.49
N GLY A 119 12.78 33.88 -0.21
CA GLY A 119 11.68 34.70 0.29
C GLY A 119 10.29 34.24 -0.19
N GLU A 120 10.21 33.09 -0.85
CA GLU A 120 8.99 32.45 -1.32
C GLU A 120 9.00 30.97 -0.87
N PRO A 121 7.87 30.42 -0.42
CA PRO A 121 7.79 29.00 -0.09
C PRO A 121 8.09 28.20 -1.36
N LEU A 122 8.99 27.21 -1.25
CA LEU A 122 9.30 26.34 -2.38
C LEU A 122 8.05 25.53 -2.68
N THR A 123 7.32 25.97 -3.71
CA THR A 123 6.18 25.22 -4.22
C THR A 123 6.74 23.93 -4.78
N MET A 124 6.31 22.79 -4.23
CA MET A 124 6.55 21.50 -4.86
C MET A 124 5.95 21.58 -6.26
N VAL A 125 6.81 21.79 -7.25
CA VAL A 125 6.43 21.61 -8.65
C VAL A 125 6.10 20.14 -8.74
N GLU A 126 4.80 19.85 -8.84
CA GLU A 126 4.31 18.53 -9.20
C GLU A 126 4.81 18.28 -10.62
N GLU A 127 6.04 17.78 -10.71
CA GLU A 127 6.72 17.51 -11.95
C GLU A 127 6.00 16.32 -12.57
N HIS A 128 4.95 16.62 -13.33
CA HIS A 128 4.31 15.62 -14.17
C HIS A 128 5.38 15.12 -15.15
N PRO A 129 5.80 13.85 -15.09
CA PRO A 129 6.89 13.31 -15.91
C PRO A 129 6.56 13.26 -17.41
N TYR A 130 5.43 13.84 -17.82
CA TYR A 130 4.93 13.89 -19.19
C TYR A 130 4.61 15.31 -19.67
N THR A 131 4.85 16.36 -18.88
CA THR A 131 4.79 17.72 -19.42
C THR A 131 6.05 17.94 -20.26
N PRO A 132 5.94 18.15 -21.58
CA PRO A 132 7.11 18.35 -22.42
C PRO A 132 7.76 19.68 -22.02
N ALA A 133 8.77 19.60 -21.16
CA ALA A 133 9.65 20.72 -20.89
C ALA A 133 10.27 21.13 -22.23
N GLN A 134 9.95 22.33 -22.71
CA GLN A 134 10.69 22.97 -23.80
C GLN A 134 12.06 23.38 -23.25
N ILE A 135 12.93 22.39 -23.04
CA ILE A 135 14.33 22.60 -22.73
C ILE A 135 14.94 23.15 -24.01
N ARG A 136 15.24 24.45 -24.02
CA ARG A 136 16.04 25.08 -25.06
C ARG A 136 17.50 24.82 -24.70
N PRO A 137 18.20 23.86 -25.32
CA PRO A 137 19.58 23.57 -24.94
C PRO A 137 20.45 24.78 -25.25
N LEU A 138 21.30 25.19 -24.30
CA LEU A 138 22.42 26.06 -24.61
C LEU A 138 23.29 25.39 -25.68
N PRO A 139 23.76 26.13 -26.71
CA PRO A 139 24.56 25.55 -27.76
C PRO A 139 25.87 24.98 -27.18
N PRO A 140 26.17 23.68 -27.38
CA PRO A 140 27.42 23.11 -26.89
C PRO A 140 28.59 23.61 -27.73
N ALA A 141 29.65 24.04 -27.05
CA ALA A 141 30.95 24.26 -27.68
C ALA A 141 31.46 22.90 -28.19
N GLY A 142 31.29 22.70 -29.50
CA GLY A 142 31.90 21.68 -30.36
C GLY A 142 32.30 20.36 -29.72
N SER A 143 31.44 19.35 -29.79
CA SER A 143 31.82 17.97 -30.20
C SER A 143 30.70 16.97 -29.92
N ILE A 144 29.61 16.98 -30.70
CA ILE A 144 28.82 15.76 -30.92
C ILE A 144 28.38 15.79 -32.39
N ARG A 145 28.95 14.91 -33.21
CA ARG A 145 28.37 14.62 -34.53
C ARG A 145 26.99 14.00 -34.27
N PRO A 146 25.91 14.55 -34.83
CA PRO A 146 24.60 13.95 -34.71
C PRO A 146 24.64 12.62 -35.46
N GLN A 147 24.84 11.54 -34.72
CA GLN A 147 24.43 10.21 -35.15
C GLN A 147 22.92 10.32 -35.38
N GLU A 148 22.49 9.98 -36.59
CA GLU A 148 21.14 10.13 -37.11
C GLU A 148 20.09 9.83 -36.03
N ARG A 149 19.42 10.88 -35.54
CA ARG A 149 18.19 10.73 -34.76
C ARG A 149 17.23 9.96 -35.65
N ALA A 150 17.02 8.68 -35.34
CA ALA A 150 15.94 7.91 -35.93
C ALA A 150 14.65 8.74 -35.85
N ALA A 151 13.91 8.78 -36.96
CA ALA A 151 12.66 9.55 -37.05
C ALA A 151 11.74 9.18 -35.87
N PRO A 152 10.98 10.14 -35.30
CA PRO A 152 10.05 9.86 -34.23
C PRO A 152 9.06 8.78 -34.68
N VAL A 153 9.15 7.61 -34.06
CA VAL A 153 8.27 6.48 -34.37
C VAL A 153 6.91 6.75 -33.74
N GLU A 154 5.86 6.85 -34.56
CA GLU A 154 4.49 7.02 -34.10
C GLU A 154 4.04 5.73 -33.37
N ARG A 155 3.56 5.87 -32.13
CA ARG A 155 3.14 4.75 -31.27
C ARG A 155 1.67 4.90 -30.91
N GLU A 156 0.97 3.78 -30.80
CA GLU A 156 -0.45 3.72 -30.47
C GLU A 156 -0.75 2.54 -29.53
N TRP A 157 -1.92 2.60 -28.87
CA TRP A 157 -2.41 1.48 -28.09
C TRP A 157 -3.00 0.43 -29.03
N ARG A 158 -2.37 -0.74 -29.07
CA ARG A 158 -2.85 -1.92 -29.81
C ARG A 158 -3.39 -2.94 -28.81
N GLU A 159 -4.49 -3.60 -29.15
CA GLU A 159 -4.99 -4.74 -28.37
C GLU A 159 -3.95 -5.87 -28.32
N ALA A 160 -3.67 -6.37 -27.12
CA ALA A 160 -2.69 -7.41 -26.85
C ALA A 160 -3.37 -8.77 -26.67
N VAL A 161 -2.87 -9.78 -27.36
CA VAL A 161 -3.40 -11.15 -27.29
C VAL A 161 -2.70 -11.94 -26.17
N ARG A 162 -3.35 -12.95 -25.59
CA ARG A 162 -2.81 -13.68 -24.43
C ARG A 162 -1.50 -14.40 -24.76
N GLU A 163 -1.38 -14.93 -25.97
CA GLU A 163 -0.25 -15.75 -26.42
C GLU A 163 1.03 -14.93 -26.58
N GLU A 164 0.92 -13.62 -26.86
CA GLU A 164 2.08 -12.73 -27.00
C GLU A 164 2.56 -12.12 -25.67
N LEU A 165 1.76 -12.19 -24.59
CA LEU A 165 2.08 -11.56 -23.31
C LEU A 165 3.49 -11.89 -22.77
N PRO A 166 4.00 -13.14 -22.85
CA PRO A 166 5.36 -13.44 -22.39
C PRO A 166 6.45 -12.65 -23.14
N GLN A 167 6.21 -12.27 -24.39
CA GLN A 167 7.14 -11.47 -25.21
C GLN A 167 7.02 -9.96 -24.94
N LEU A 168 5.95 -9.54 -24.25
CA LEU A 168 5.69 -8.13 -23.92
C LEU A 168 6.22 -7.73 -22.55
N VAL A 169 6.98 -8.60 -21.86
CA VAL A 169 7.59 -8.28 -20.57
C VAL A 169 8.58 -7.12 -20.74
N GLY A 170 8.38 -6.06 -19.97
CA GLY A 170 9.11 -4.79 -20.07
C GLY A 170 8.41 -3.72 -20.90
N GLU A 171 7.36 -4.06 -21.66
CA GLU A 171 6.58 -3.10 -22.44
C GLU A 171 5.49 -2.43 -21.60
N ARG A 172 5.08 -1.22 -22.01
CA ARG A 172 4.00 -0.47 -21.35
C ARG A 172 2.65 -1.03 -21.79
N MET A 173 1.82 -1.37 -20.82
CA MET A 173 0.50 -1.97 -21.02
C MET A 173 -0.60 -1.21 -20.28
N ARG A 174 -1.81 -1.28 -20.82
CA ARG A 174 -3.06 -0.83 -20.22
C ARG A 174 -4.01 -2.01 -20.10
N LEU A 175 -4.52 -2.26 -18.90
CA LEU A 175 -5.53 -3.28 -18.62
C LEU A 175 -6.87 -2.60 -18.32
N VAL A 176 -7.95 -3.16 -18.85
CA VAL A 176 -9.32 -2.79 -18.47
C VAL A 176 -9.89 -3.92 -17.60
N ILE A 177 -10.31 -3.60 -16.38
CA ILE A 177 -10.81 -4.60 -15.42
C ILE A 177 -12.33 -4.70 -15.51
N ALA A 178 -12.86 -5.92 -15.70
CA ALA A 178 -14.29 -6.18 -15.87
C ALA A 178 -15.12 -5.74 -14.64
N ALA A 179 -14.55 -5.90 -13.44
CA ALA A 179 -15.13 -5.43 -12.19
C ALA A 179 -14.96 -3.90 -12.04
N GLY A 180 -15.78 -3.14 -12.76
CA GLY A 180 -15.91 -1.69 -12.60
C GLY A 180 -15.31 -0.83 -13.70
N GLY A 181 -14.83 -1.42 -14.81
CA GLY A 181 -14.32 -0.67 -15.97
C GLY A 181 -13.08 0.16 -15.66
N ALA A 182 -12.38 -0.15 -14.57
CA ALA A 182 -11.21 0.62 -14.16
C ALA A 182 -10.04 0.31 -15.09
N GLU A 183 -9.44 1.37 -15.66
CA GLU A 183 -8.22 1.26 -16.44
C GLU A 183 -6.99 1.28 -15.52
N ARG A 184 -6.03 0.39 -15.79
CA ARG A 184 -4.75 0.31 -15.09
C ARG A 184 -3.62 0.32 -16.10
N GLU A 185 -2.76 1.34 -16.02
CA GLU A 185 -1.56 1.43 -16.84
C GLU A 185 -0.31 1.07 -16.03
N GLY A 186 0.65 0.41 -16.66
CA GLY A 186 1.93 0.06 -16.05
C GLY A 186 2.87 -0.61 -17.02
N THR A 187 4.05 -1.00 -16.55
CA THR A 187 4.97 -1.84 -17.32
C THR A 187 4.71 -3.31 -16.98
N LEU A 188 4.63 -4.19 -17.97
CA LEU A 188 4.44 -5.61 -17.71
C LEU A 188 5.72 -6.20 -17.09
N ALA A 189 5.67 -6.58 -15.83
CA ALA A 189 6.82 -7.15 -15.12
C ALA A 189 6.92 -8.67 -15.27
N GLY A 190 5.81 -9.35 -15.55
CA GLY A 190 5.78 -10.79 -15.70
C GLY A 190 4.39 -11.34 -16.01
N VAL A 191 4.35 -12.58 -16.48
CA VAL A 191 3.13 -13.28 -16.87
C VAL A 191 3.16 -14.69 -16.29
N THR A 192 2.04 -15.13 -15.76
CA THR A 192 1.82 -16.52 -15.33
C THR A 192 0.62 -17.11 -16.05
N ARG A 193 0.36 -18.40 -15.85
CA ARG A 193 -0.82 -19.07 -16.41
C ARG A 193 -2.15 -18.45 -15.94
N LEU A 194 -2.17 -17.80 -14.78
CA LEU A 194 -3.40 -17.32 -14.13
C LEU A 194 -3.51 -15.79 -14.04
N GLY A 195 -2.40 -15.06 -14.24
CA GLY A 195 -2.37 -13.62 -14.02
C GLY A 195 -1.20 -12.92 -14.68
N VAL A 196 -1.27 -11.59 -14.70
CA VAL A 196 -0.25 -10.67 -15.20
C VAL A 196 0.21 -9.75 -14.07
N PHE A 197 1.50 -9.44 -14.04
CA PHE A 197 2.09 -8.52 -13.07
C PHE A 197 2.36 -7.19 -13.75
N LEU A 198 1.68 -6.14 -13.29
CA LEU A 198 1.90 -4.77 -13.75
C LEU A 198 2.68 -3.98 -12.71
N GLN A 199 3.81 -3.45 -13.14
CA GLN A 199 4.64 -2.54 -12.38
C GLN A 199 4.16 -1.10 -12.61
N GLN A 200 3.69 -0.46 -11.54
CA GLN A 200 3.19 0.91 -11.56
C GLN A 200 4.13 1.82 -10.78
N VAL A 201 4.48 2.95 -11.37
CA VAL A 201 5.24 3.99 -10.68
C VAL A 201 4.25 4.84 -9.90
N THR A 202 4.37 4.79 -8.58
CA THR A 202 3.57 5.60 -7.66
C THR A 202 4.47 6.63 -6.98
N ARG A 203 3.87 7.58 -6.24
CA ARG A 203 4.62 8.55 -5.44
C ARG A 203 5.54 7.91 -4.39
N GLN A 204 5.24 6.68 -3.97
CA GLN A 204 5.98 5.93 -2.94
C GLN A 204 7.02 4.98 -3.53
N GLY A 205 7.29 5.09 -4.83
CA GLY A 205 8.16 4.19 -5.58
C GLY A 205 7.37 3.24 -6.46
N THR A 206 8.03 2.17 -6.85
CA THR A 206 7.50 1.26 -7.87
C THR A 206 6.85 0.05 -7.21
N VAL A 207 5.56 -0.13 -7.45
CA VAL A 207 4.75 -1.22 -6.87
C VAL A 207 4.33 -2.18 -7.98
N SER A 208 4.45 -3.48 -7.74
CA SER A 208 3.98 -4.52 -8.66
C SER A 208 2.61 -5.03 -8.19
N PHE A 209 1.62 -4.98 -9.07
CA PHE A 209 0.28 -5.50 -8.82
C PHE A 209 0.03 -6.73 -9.67
N GLU A 210 -0.50 -7.78 -9.06
CA GLU A 210 -0.96 -8.97 -9.76
C GLU A 210 -2.44 -8.83 -10.14
N TYR A 211 -2.75 -8.97 -11.43
CA TYR A 211 -4.11 -9.01 -11.95
C TYR A 211 -4.42 -10.40 -12.48
N ARG A 212 -5.52 -11.00 -12.01
CA ARG A 212 -5.96 -12.31 -12.50
C ARG A 212 -6.53 -12.14 -13.90
N LEU A 213 -6.09 -12.98 -14.83
CA LEU A 213 -6.48 -12.89 -16.23
C LEU A 213 -7.99 -13.02 -16.48
N ARG A 214 -8.72 -13.69 -15.57
CA ARG A 214 -10.18 -13.84 -15.65
C ARG A 214 -10.95 -12.55 -15.30
N ASP A 215 -10.30 -11.63 -14.59
CA ASP A 215 -10.88 -10.37 -14.13
C ASP A 215 -10.53 -9.21 -15.10
N VAL A 216 -9.67 -9.48 -16.09
CA VAL A 216 -9.25 -8.54 -17.14
C VAL A 216 -10.17 -8.70 -18.35
N GLU A 217 -10.81 -7.61 -18.76
CA GLU A 217 -11.72 -7.54 -19.90
C GLU A 217 -10.96 -7.38 -21.22
N SER A 218 -10.01 -6.45 -21.25
CA SER A 218 -9.13 -6.22 -22.41
C SER A 218 -7.74 -5.75 -21.98
N MET A 219 -6.77 -5.99 -22.85
CA MET A 219 -5.36 -5.66 -22.64
C MET A 219 -4.85 -4.90 -23.86
N HIS A 220 -4.14 -3.81 -23.64
CA HIS A 220 -3.54 -3.02 -24.71
C HIS A 220 -2.07 -2.80 -24.43
N VAL A 221 -1.24 -2.82 -25.47
CA VAL A 221 0.20 -2.56 -25.41
C VAL A 221 0.54 -1.31 -26.20
N TRP A 222 1.51 -0.54 -25.69
CA TRP A 222 2.02 0.67 -26.33
C TRP A 222 3.08 0.32 -27.37
N ASP A 223 2.66 0.09 -28.60
CA ASP A 223 3.53 -0.38 -29.69
C ASP A 223 3.59 0.61 -30.86
N VAL A 224 4.44 0.33 -31.84
CA VAL A 224 4.51 1.10 -33.09
C VAL A 224 3.18 0.99 -33.84
N LYS A 225 2.73 2.10 -34.42
CA LYS A 225 1.50 2.16 -35.21
C LYS A 225 1.49 1.10 -36.32
N GLY A 226 0.47 0.24 -36.33
CA GLY A 226 0.35 -0.87 -37.27
C GLY A 226 1.24 -2.10 -37.01
N ALA A 227 1.86 -2.22 -35.84
CA ALA A 227 2.61 -3.43 -35.47
C ALA A 227 1.70 -4.68 -35.39
N ALA A 228 2.20 -5.83 -35.88
CA ALA A 228 1.52 -7.10 -35.76
C ALA A 228 1.74 -7.75 -34.37
N PRO A 229 0.84 -8.62 -33.89
CA PRO A 229 1.04 -9.38 -32.66
C PRO A 229 2.32 -10.22 -32.67
N ARG A 230 3.06 -10.22 -31.56
CA ARG A 230 4.32 -10.96 -31.40
C ARG A 230 4.04 -12.37 -30.84
N ILE A 231 3.38 -13.20 -31.63
CA ILE A 231 3.02 -14.57 -31.23
C ILE A 231 4.21 -15.49 -31.56
N PRO A 232 4.70 -16.31 -30.60
CA PRO A 232 5.73 -17.30 -30.91
C PRO A 232 5.17 -18.32 -31.90
N GLU A 233 5.94 -18.64 -32.94
CA GLU A 233 5.60 -19.75 -33.83
C GLU A 233 5.52 -21.04 -33.00
N PRO A 234 4.51 -21.89 -33.21
CA PRO A 234 4.41 -23.14 -32.47
C PRO A 234 5.63 -24.01 -32.80
N ASP A 235 6.45 -24.32 -31.79
CA ASP A 235 7.55 -25.29 -31.89
C ASP A 235 7.00 -26.57 -32.53
N THR A 236 7.29 -26.77 -33.82
CA THR A 236 6.78 -27.91 -34.59
C THR A 236 7.71 -29.13 -34.47
N ASP A 237 8.67 -29.08 -33.55
CA ASP A 237 9.74 -30.07 -33.39
C ASP A 237 9.64 -30.85 -32.07
N THR A 238 8.43 -31.26 -31.68
CA THR A 238 8.30 -32.43 -30.79
C THR A 238 7.78 -33.59 -31.62
N GLU A 239 8.66 -34.13 -32.47
CA GLU A 239 8.52 -35.49 -32.97
C GLU A 239 8.45 -36.41 -31.75
N ILE A 240 7.24 -36.85 -31.43
CA ILE A 240 6.99 -37.86 -30.40
C ILE A 240 7.68 -39.13 -30.90
N VAL A 241 8.93 -39.33 -30.49
CA VAL A 241 9.58 -40.63 -30.58
C VAL A 241 8.78 -41.55 -29.67
N ALA A 242 7.89 -42.33 -30.28
CA ALA A 242 7.14 -43.37 -29.59
C ALA A 242 8.14 -44.30 -28.90
N PRO A 243 7.99 -44.61 -27.60
CA PRO A 243 8.80 -45.63 -26.96
C PRO A 243 8.51 -46.99 -27.61
N ASP A 244 9.57 -47.61 -28.11
CA ASP A 244 9.57 -48.95 -28.68
C ASP A 244 9.08 -49.97 -27.63
N PRO A 245 7.99 -50.72 -27.87
CA PRO A 245 7.45 -51.68 -26.91
C PRO A 245 8.18 -53.02 -27.00
N THR A 246 9.46 -53.06 -26.65
CA THR A 246 10.20 -54.34 -26.55
C THR A 246 11.31 -54.26 -25.51
N ASP A 247 10.96 -54.53 -24.25
CA ASP A 247 11.78 -55.33 -23.33
C ASP A 247 11.01 -55.56 -22.00
N SER A 248 10.04 -56.47 -22.06
CA SER A 248 9.54 -57.18 -20.89
C SER A 248 10.15 -58.57 -20.90
N ASP A 249 11.36 -58.72 -20.34
CA ASP A 249 11.80 -60.01 -19.81
C ASP A 249 12.93 -59.83 -18.79
N ALA A 250 12.55 -59.66 -17.52
CA ALA A 250 13.45 -59.86 -16.39
C ALA A 250 12.68 -60.61 -15.29
N SER A 251 12.85 -61.93 -15.29
CA SER A 251 12.39 -62.82 -14.23
C SER A 251 13.13 -62.52 -12.89
N PRO A 252 12.47 -62.64 -11.73
CA PRO A 252 13.14 -62.46 -10.43
C PRO A 252 13.99 -63.69 -10.06
N PRO A 253 15.11 -63.51 -9.35
CA PRO A 253 15.90 -64.63 -8.84
C PRO A 253 15.17 -65.33 -7.67
N ALA A 254 15.21 -66.66 -7.70
CA ALA A 254 14.70 -67.55 -6.67
C ALA A 254 15.44 -67.34 -5.35
N GLY A 255 14.66 -67.31 -4.25
CA GLY A 255 15.16 -67.25 -2.90
C GLY A 255 15.88 -68.53 -2.47
N GLU A 256 16.93 -68.32 -1.69
CA GLU A 256 17.73 -69.30 -0.97
C GLU A 256 16.91 -69.89 0.20
N GLU A 257 16.97 -71.22 0.37
CA GLU A 257 16.76 -71.92 1.65
C GLU A 257 18.12 -72.33 2.23
#